data_AF-A0A1F2S476-F1
#
_entry.id   AF-A0A1F2S476-F1
#
_cell.length_a   1.000
_cell.length_b   1.000
_cell.length_c   1.000
_cell.angle_alpha   90.00
_cell.angle_beta   90.00
_cell.angle_gamma   90.00
#
_symmetry.space_group_name_H-M   'P 1'
#
loop_
_entity.id
_entity.type
_entity.pdbx_description
1 polymer ?
#
loop_
_entity_poly.entity_id
_entity_poly.type
_entity_poly.pdbx_seq_one_letter_code
_entity_poly.pdbx_strand_id
1 'polypeptide(L)'
;MDRIWSDPWGTEWSPPEIVEKLLSEPHALEKCPSQTHVEQALPYLSRSLDRFQRCHNPQCEEPYFIADHRNQKYCSTPCSLPAKRESKLLWWNGNRKYLAKQRSKEKSKRKRGK
;
A
#
# COMPACT_ATOMS: atom_id res chain seq x y z
N MET A 1 -9.16 47.58 0.93
CA MET A 1 -9.02 46.95 2.28
C MET A 1 -8.34 45.63 2.04
N ASP A 2 -7.04 45.74 1.82
CA ASP A 2 -6.23 44.71 1.18
C ASP A 2 -5.81 43.69 2.25
N ARG A 3 -6.14 42.42 2.01
CA ARG A 3 -5.68 41.31 2.84
C ARG A 3 -4.22 41.04 2.51
N ILE A 4 -3.33 41.78 3.17
CA ILE A 4 -1.90 41.51 3.16
C ILE A 4 -1.68 40.28 4.04
N TRP A 5 -1.44 39.12 3.42
CA TRP A 5 -0.97 37.93 4.11
C TRP A 5 0.55 38.06 4.23
N SER A 6 1.07 38.21 5.45
CA SER A 6 2.51 38.26 5.71
C SER A 6 3.08 36.85 5.83
N ASP A 7 4.16 36.56 5.09
CA ASP A 7 4.90 35.30 5.22
C ASP A 7 5.74 35.25 6.50
N PRO A 8 6.10 34.06 7.01
CA PRO A 8 6.83 33.88 8.28
C PRO A 8 8.23 34.50 8.34
N TRP A 9 8.78 34.93 7.21
CA TRP A 9 10.16 35.43 7.08
C TRP A 9 10.25 36.95 6.86
N GLY A 10 9.13 37.67 6.94
CA GLY A 10 9.10 39.14 6.93
C GLY A 10 9.39 39.82 5.60
N THR A 11 9.58 39.06 4.52
CA THR A 11 9.58 39.61 3.16
C THR A 11 8.15 39.85 2.69
N GLU A 12 7.90 41.06 2.19
CA GLU A 12 6.66 41.44 1.51
C GLU A 12 6.49 40.53 0.29
N TRP A 13 5.66 39.50 0.43
CA TRP A 13 5.31 38.64 -0.68
C TRP A 13 4.33 39.39 -1.56
N SER A 14 4.87 40.21 -2.46
CA SER A 14 4.11 40.60 -3.65
C SER A 14 4.05 39.37 -4.54
N PRO A 15 2.85 38.88 -4.90
CA PRO A 15 2.75 37.84 -5.91
C PRO A 15 3.55 38.30 -7.14
N PRO A 16 4.40 37.45 -7.75
CA PRO A 16 5.02 37.81 -9.01
C PRO A 16 3.91 38.23 -10.00
N GLU A 17 4.13 39.23 -10.86
CA GLU A 17 3.11 39.77 -11.80
C GLU A 17 2.34 38.66 -12.55
N ILE A 18 3.00 37.52 -12.78
CA ILE A 18 2.43 36.30 -13.35
C ILE A 18 1.22 35.79 -12.54
N VAL A 19 1.29 35.78 -11.21
CA VAL A 19 0.23 35.34 -10.29
C VAL A 19 -0.93 36.34 -10.28
N GLU A 20 -0.65 37.64 -10.28
CA GLU A 20 -1.70 38.68 -10.33
C GLU A 20 -2.46 38.64 -11.66
N LYS A 21 -1.72 38.46 -12.76
CA LYS A 21 -2.29 38.28 -14.10
C LYS A 21 -3.15 37.01 -14.20
N LEU A 22 -2.69 35.89 -13.62
CA LEU A 22 -3.46 34.63 -13.55
C LEU A 22 -4.73 34.74 -12.71
N LEU A 23 -4.74 35.56 -11.65
CA LEU A 23 -5.92 35.81 -10.81
C LEU A 23 -6.92 36.79 -11.42
N SER A 24 -6.49 37.62 -12.38
CA SER A 24 -7.30 38.64 -13.05
C SER A 24 -8.12 38.14 -14.24
N GLU A 25 -7.82 36.95 -14.77
CA GLU A 25 -8.52 36.38 -15.93
C GLU A 25 -9.66 35.44 -15.47
N PRO A 26 -10.95 35.81 -15.66
CA PRO A 26 -12.11 35.05 -15.14
C PRO A 26 -12.28 33.66 -15.78
N HIS A 27 -11.51 33.35 -16.83
CA HIS A 27 -11.54 32.09 -17.56
C HIS A 27 -10.29 31.20 -17.37
N ALA A 28 -9.27 31.65 -16.61
CA ALA A 28 -8.05 30.86 -16.41
C ALA A 28 -8.28 29.60 -15.54
N LEU A 29 -9.37 29.55 -14.78
CA LEU A 29 -9.79 28.38 -13.99
C LEU A 29 -10.78 27.47 -14.73
N GLU A 30 -11.33 27.90 -15.86
CA GLU A 30 -12.51 27.26 -16.46
C GLU A 30 -12.19 26.10 -17.42
N LYS A 31 -10.90 25.84 -17.62
CA LYS A 31 -10.42 24.54 -18.07
C LYS A 31 -9.34 24.11 -17.10
N CYS A 32 -9.76 23.56 -15.95
CA CYS A 32 -8.88 22.61 -15.27
C CYS A 32 -8.46 21.61 -16.36
N PRO A 33 -7.17 21.50 -16.69
CA PRO A 33 -6.73 20.66 -17.80
C PRO A 33 -7.33 19.27 -17.61
N SER A 34 -7.75 18.61 -18.70
CA SER A 34 -8.30 17.25 -18.63
C SER A 34 -7.36 16.41 -17.77
N GLN A 35 -7.80 16.03 -16.57
CA GLN A 35 -6.91 15.58 -15.50
C GLN A 35 -5.89 14.61 -16.09
N THR A 36 -4.62 14.99 -16.07
CA THR A 36 -3.56 14.10 -16.54
C THR A 36 -3.63 12.81 -15.72
N HIS A 37 -3.15 11.68 -16.25
CA HIS A 37 -3.17 10.43 -15.48
C HIS A 37 -2.46 10.58 -14.12
N VAL A 38 -1.49 11.47 -14.03
CA VAL A 38 -0.81 11.82 -12.79
C VAL A 38 -1.75 12.53 -11.82
N GLU A 39 -2.48 13.55 -12.27
CA GLU A 39 -3.48 14.27 -11.45
C GLU A 39 -4.62 13.36 -10.99
N GLN A 40 -5.06 12.42 -11.83
CA GLN A 40 -6.05 11.41 -11.45
C GLN A 40 -5.50 10.39 -10.43
N ALA A 41 -4.20 10.09 -10.50
CA ALA A 41 -3.56 9.19 -9.55
C ALA A 41 -3.48 9.81 -8.14
N LEU A 42 -3.21 11.12 -8.01
CA LEU A 42 -3.07 11.79 -6.71
C LEU A 42 -4.21 11.53 -5.70
N PRO A 43 -5.51 11.70 -6.03
CA PRO A 43 -6.58 11.39 -5.10
C PRO A 43 -6.70 9.89 -4.79
N TYR A 44 -6.29 9.02 -5.71
CA TYR A 44 -6.21 7.58 -5.44
C TYR A 44 -5.09 7.27 -4.44
N LEU A 45 -3.91 7.88 -4.62
CA LEU A 45 -2.77 7.70 -3.72
C LEU A 45 -3.09 8.26 -2.32
N SER A 46 -3.72 9.43 -2.21
CA SER A 46 -4.07 10.04 -0.92
C SER A 46 -5.02 9.17 -0.09
N ARG A 47 -5.97 8.49 -0.75
CA ARG A 47 -6.92 7.55 -0.11
C ARG A 47 -6.32 6.17 0.19
N SER A 48 -5.15 5.87 -0.33
CA SER A 48 -4.49 4.56 -0.23
C SER A 48 -3.15 4.59 0.50
N LEU A 49 -2.81 5.73 1.13
CA LEU A 49 -1.58 5.89 1.90
C LEU A 49 -1.37 4.80 2.95
N ASP A 50 -2.44 4.30 3.56
CA ASP A 50 -2.44 3.19 4.53
C ASP A 50 -2.06 1.83 3.92
N ARG A 51 -2.14 1.71 2.59
CA ARG A 51 -1.83 0.51 1.81
C ARG A 51 -0.51 0.61 1.06
N PHE A 52 0.15 1.75 1.06
CA PHE A 52 1.53 1.85 0.58
C PHE A 52 2.44 1.05 1.50
N GLN A 53 2.98 -0.04 0.97
CA GLN A 53 3.82 -0.95 1.72
C GLN A 53 5.12 -1.25 1.00
N ARG A 54 6.09 -1.71 1.79
CA ARG A 54 7.34 -2.26 1.30
C ARG A 54 7.26 -3.78 1.29
N CYS A 55 7.60 -4.40 0.17
CA CYS A 55 7.70 -5.84 0.02
C CYS A 55 8.71 -6.40 1.02
N HIS A 56 8.31 -7.44 1.74
CA HIS A 56 9.18 -8.12 2.71
C HIS A 56 10.23 -9.03 2.06
N ASN A 57 10.20 -9.22 0.74
CA ASN A 57 11.24 -9.97 0.04
C ASN A 57 12.48 -9.10 -0.14
N PRO A 58 13.65 -9.45 0.46
CA PRO A 58 14.87 -8.66 0.35
C PRO A 58 15.46 -8.66 -1.08
N GLN A 59 15.08 -9.63 -1.92
CA GLN A 59 15.53 -9.75 -3.30
C GLN A 59 14.55 -9.14 -4.31
N CYS A 60 13.61 -8.32 -3.85
CA CYS A 60 12.62 -7.70 -4.72
C CYS A 60 13.22 -6.52 -5.49
N GLU A 61 13.13 -6.54 -6.82
CA GLU A 61 13.57 -5.44 -7.70
C GLU A 61 12.74 -4.17 -7.48
N GLU A 62 11.44 -4.33 -7.24
CA GLU A 62 10.47 -3.25 -7.01
C GLU A 62 9.89 -3.36 -5.59
N PRO A 63 10.58 -2.81 -4.57
CA PRO A 63 10.21 -3.04 -3.19
C PRO A 63 8.96 -2.25 -2.76
N TYR A 64 8.53 -1.23 -3.48
CA TYR A 64 7.36 -0.41 -3.11
C TYR A 64 6.15 -0.79 -3.94
N PHE A 65 5.01 -1.01 -3.27
CA PHE A 65 3.77 -1.35 -3.94
C PHE A 65 2.56 -0.85 -3.14
N ILE A 66 1.40 -0.77 -3.80
CA ILE A 66 0.12 -0.51 -3.18
C ILE A 66 -0.55 -1.85 -2.92
N ALA A 67 -0.79 -2.17 -1.66
CA ALA A 67 -1.42 -3.42 -1.25
C ALA A 67 -2.93 -3.42 -1.56
N ASP A 68 -3.48 -4.58 -1.93
CA ASP A 68 -4.93 -4.79 -2.04
C ASP A 68 -5.58 -4.79 -0.65
N HIS A 69 -4.85 -5.31 0.35
CA HIS A 69 -5.31 -5.42 1.74
C HIS A 69 -4.18 -5.04 2.71
N ARG A 70 -4.53 -4.46 3.85
CA ARG A 70 -3.55 -3.97 4.86
C ARG A 70 -2.56 -5.03 5.37
N ASN A 71 -2.91 -6.31 5.28
CA ASN A 71 -2.06 -7.41 5.77
C ASN A 71 -1.20 -8.05 4.67
N GLN A 72 -1.25 -7.54 3.43
CA GLN A 72 -0.44 -8.05 2.33
C GLN A 72 1.02 -7.59 2.49
N LYS A 73 1.90 -8.54 2.79
CA LYS A 73 3.33 -8.27 3.06
C LYS A 73 4.22 -8.31 1.80
N TYR A 74 3.70 -8.80 0.69
CA TYR A 74 4.48 -9.05 -0.53
C TYR A 74 3.76 -8.45 -1.74
N CYS A 75 4.52 -7.81 -2.62
CA CYS A 75 3.98 -7.16 -3.82
C CYS A 75 3.33 -8.16 -4.79
N SER A 76 3.83 -9.40 -4.83
CA SER A 76 3.41 -10.39 -5.81
C SER A 76 3.51 -11.82 -5.27
N THR A 77 2.83 -12.74 -5.95
CA THR A 77 2.91 -14.18 -5.68
C THR A 77 4.35 -14.70 -5.58
N PRO A 78 5.26 -14.45 -6.55
CA PRO A 78 6.63 -14.96 -6.48
C PRO A 78 7.37 -14.48 -5.24
N CYS A 79 7.23 -13.20 -4.86
CA CYS A 79 7.84 -12.67 -3.63
C CYS A 79 7.31 -13.33 -2.35
N SER A 80 6.05 -13.81 -2.36
CA SER A 80 5.44 -14.49 -1.22
C SER A 80 5.84 -15.97 -1.05
N LEU A 81 6.35 -16.61 -2.11
CA LEU A 81 6.60 -18.06 -2.12
C LEU A 81 7.64 -18.51 -1.08
N PRO A 82 8.80 -17.83 -0.91
CA PRO A 82 9.79 -18.24 0.07
C PRO A 82 9.21 -18.26 1.50
N ALA A 83 8.55 -17.17 1.89
CA ALA A 83 7.94 -17.05 3.21
C ALA A 83 6.80 -18.05 3.45
N LYS A 84 6.01 -18.37 2.41
CA LYS A 84 4.99 -19.43 2.49
C LYS A 84 5.61 -20.80 2.73
N ARG A 85 6.74 -21.11 2.07
CA ARG A 85 7.46 -22.37 2.25
C ARG A 85 8.02 -22.48 3.67
N GLU A 86 8.67 -21.43 4.17
CA GLU A 86 9.20 -21.38 5.54
C GLU A 86 8.10 -21.56 6.58
N SER A 87 6.99 -20.82 6.45
CA SER A 87 5.85 -20.94 7.36
C SER A 87 5.28 -22.36 7.38
N LYS A 88 5.19 -23.01 6.22
CA LYS A 88 4.72 -24.39 6.10
C LYS A 88 5.70 -25.38 6.74
N LEU A 89 7.00 -25.16 6.58
CA LEU A 89 8.05 -25.98 7.20
C LEU A 89 8.01 -25.86 8.73
N LEU A 90 7.90 -24.64 9.26
CA LEU A 90 7.77 -24.38 10.70
C LEU A 90 6.55 -25.09 11.28
N TRP A 91 5.40 -24.97 10.60
CA TRP A 91 4.18 -25.64 11.02
C TRP A 91 4.35 -27.17 11.01
N TRP A 92 4.92 -27.74 9.94
CA TRP A 92 5.14 -29.19 9.84
C TRP A 92 6.06 -29.69 10.96
N ASN A 93 7.14 -28.96 11.25
CA ASN A 93 8.09 -29.33 12.28
C ASN A 93 7.49 -29.25 13.68
N GLY A 94 6.66 -28.23 13.98
CA GLY A 94 5.94 -28.11 15.24
C GLY A 94 4.83 -29.15 15.44
N ASN A 95 4.08 -29.48 14.37
CA ASN A 95 2.86 -30.28 14.49
C ASN A 95 3.04 -31.77 14.14
N ARG A 96 4.25 -32.24 13.84
CA ARG A 96 4.50 -33.64 13.43
C ARG A 96 3.94 -34.66 14.42
N LYS A 97 4.13 -34.45 15.72
CA LYS A 97 3.61 -35.34 16.78
C LYS A 97 2.09 -35.32 16.87
N TYR A 98 1.49 -34.14 16.73
CA TYR A 98 0.03 -33.98 16.68
C TYR A 98 -0.56 -34.78 15.51
N LEU A 99 0.04 -34.67 14.32
CA LEU A 99 -0.39 -35.41 13.13
C LEU A 99 -0.25 -36.93 13.30
N ALA A 100 0.84 -37.41 13.91
CA ALA A 100 1.02 -38.82 14.21
C ALA A 100 -0.07 -39.37 15.15
N LYS A 101 -0.41 -38.61 16.21
CA LYS A 101 -1.48 -38.96 17.15
C LYS A 101 -2.86 -38.98 16.48
N GLN A 102 -3.14 -38.03 15.58
CA GLN A 102 -4.40 -38.04 14.81
C GLN A 102 -4.49 -39.27 13.91
N ARG A 103 -3.39 -39.62 13.22
CA ARG A 103 -3.33 -40.83 12.38
C ARG A 103 -3.53 -42.12 13.18
N SER A 104 -2.97 -42.22 14.39
CA SER A 104 -3.17 -43.41 15.23
C SER A 104 -4.62 -43.53 15.71
N LYS A 105 -5.24 -42.43 16.15
CA LYS A 105 -6.66 -42.38 16.54
C LYS A 105 -7.58 -42.82 15.41
N GLU A 106 -7.35 -42.31 14.19
CA GLU A 106 -8.15 -42.66 13.02
C GLU A 106 -8.07 -44.15 12.69
N LYS A 107 -6.86 -44.73 12.79
CA LYS A 107 -6.69 -46.19 12.65
C LYS A 107 -7.45 -46.97 13.72
N SER A 108 -7.39 -46.53 14.98
CA SER A 108 -8.13 -47.17 16.08
C SER A 108 -9.64 -47.12 15.86
N LYS A 109 -10.19 -46.00 15.36
CA LYS A 109 -11.61 -45.88 15.02
C LYS A 109 -12.01 -46.85 13.91
N ARG A 110 -11.26 -46.88 12.79
CA ARG A 110 -11.50 -47.80 11.67
C ARG A 110 -11.50 -49.27 12.08
N LYS A 111 -10.65 -49.66 13.04
CA LYS A 111 -10.62 -51.02 13.59
C LYS A 111 -11.82 -51.34 14.49
N ARG A 112 -12.40 -50.36 15.18
CA ARG A 112 -13.55 -50.54 16.09
C ARG A 112 -14.89 -50.58 15.36
N GLY A 113 -14.98 -49.98 14.17
CA GLY A 113 -16.19 -49.98 13.35
C GLY A 113 -16.28 -51.15 12.36
N LYS A 114 -15.43 -52.16 12.50
CA LYS A 114 -15.40 -53.39 11.70
C LYS A 114 -15.50 -54.57 12.65
#